data_AF-A0A2R7Y0R1-F1
#
_entry.id   AF-A0A2R7Y0R1-F1
#
_cell.length_a   1.000
_cell.length_b   1.000
_cell.length_c   1.000
_cell.angle_alpha   90.00
_cell.angle_beta   90.00
_cell.angle_gamma   90.00
#
_symmetry.space_group_name_H-M   'P 1'
#
loop_
_entity.id
_entity.type
_entity.pdbx_description
1 polymer ?
#
loop_
_entity_poly.entity_id
_entity_poly.type
_entity_poly.pdbx_seq_one_letter_code
_entity_poly.pdbx_strand_id
1 'polypeptide(L)' 'MDTEVLSVRVKRALKLEAERLRLNVREVVESALEQAILEAKRERLANATDRLLRLMEDVSPESWVREVREWRNLR' A
#
# COMPACT_ATOMS: atom_id res chain seq x y z
N MET A 1 -13.81 -17.73 3.52
CA MET A 1 -13.55 -16.27 3.52
C MET A 1 -13.84 -15.83 4.94
N ASP A 2 -12.80 -15.39 5.65
CA ASP A 2 -12.92 -15.04 7.07
C ASP A 2 -13.41 -13.59 7.17
N THR A 3 -14.38 -13.32 8.04
CA THR A 3 -14.96 -11.98 8.18
C THR A 3 -14.91 -11.56 9.64
N GLU A 4 -14.46 -10.33 9.88
CA GLU A 4 -14.33 -9.74 11.21
C GLU A 4 -15.24 -8.52 11.34
N VAL A 5 -15.71 -8.22 12.56
CA VAL A 5 -16.62 -7.08 12.80
C VAL A 5 -15.83 -5.77 12.91
N LEU A 6 -16.12 -4.83 12.01
CA LEU A 6 -15.60 -3.46 12.07
C LEU A 6 -16.63 -2.52 12.72
N SER A 7 -16.40 -2.14 13.99
CA SER A 7 -17.24 -1.17 14.70
C SER A 7 -16.66 0.24 14.58
N VAL A 8 -17.26 1.07 13.72
CA VAL A 8 -16.84 2.46 13.50
C VAL A 8 -18.00 3.43 13.67
N ARG A 9 -17.71 4.60 14.24
CA ARG A 9 -18.71 5.65 14.46
C ARG A 9 -18.77 6.54 13.22
N VAL A 10 -19.96 6.66 12.64
CA VAL A 10 -20.21 7.51 11.47
C VAL A 10 -21.24 8.59 11.78
N LYS A 11 -21.28 9.64 10.96
CA LYS A 11 -22.32 10.67 11.06
C LYS A 11 -23.70 10.01 10.88
N ARG A 12 -24.63 10.28 11.80
CA ARG A 12 -26.00 9.75 11.75
C ARG A 12 -26.68 10.03 10.41
N ALA A 13 -26.47 11.22 9.84
CA ALA A 13 -27.02 11.60 8.54
C ALA A 13 -26.58 10.66 7.40
N LEU A 14 -25.32 10.22 7.39
CA LEU A 14 -24.81 9.30 6.36
C LEU A 14 -25.45 7.92 6.48
N LYS A 15 -25.60 7.42 7.71
CA LYS A 15 -26.27 6.15 7.96
C LYS A 15 -27.73 6.19 7.49
N LEU A 16 -28.47 7.22 7.89
CA LEU A 16 -29.88 7.38 7.51
C LEU A 16 -30.06 7.49 6.00
N GLU A 17 -29.19 8.25 5.34
CA GLU A 17 -29.26 8.42 3.89
C GLU A 17 -28.89 7.15 3.13
N ALA A 18 -27.87 6.40 3.59
CA ALA A 18 -27.52 5.11 3.03
C ALA A 18 -28.66 4.09 3.15
N GLU A 19 -29.36 4.06 4.30
CA GLU A 19 -30.55 3.24 4.51
C GLU A 19 -31.70 3.67 3.58
N ARG A 20 -31.97 4.98 3.47
CA ARG A 20 -33.00 5.55 2.56
C ARG A 20 -32.76 5.15 1.10
N LEU A 21 -31.50 5.14 0.69
CA LEU A 21 -31.07 4.79 -0.67
C LEU A 21 -30.83 3.28 -0.88
N ARG A 22 -31.03 2.45 0.16
CA ARG A 22 -30.79 1.00 0.14
C ARG A 22 -29.36 0.62 -0.30
N LEU A 23 -28.37 1.41 0.12
CA LEU A 23 -26.97 1.13 -0.15
C LEU A 23 -26.48 -0.07 0.68
N ASN A 24 -25.66 -0.90 0.06
CA ASN A 24 -24.93 -1.95 0.76
C ASN A 24 -23.72 -1.35 1.49
N VAL A 25 -23.92 -0.96 2.75
CA VAL A 25 -22.88 -0.30 3.56
C VAL A 25 -21.61 -1.16 3.67
N ARG A 26 -21.74 -2.48 3.78
CA ARG A 26 -20.59 -3.41 3.85
C ARG A 26 -19.72 -3.27 2.60
N GLU A 27 -20.32 -3.36 1.42
CA GLU A 27 -19.61 -3.32 0.14
C GLU A 27 -18.95 -1.95 -0.12
N VAL A 28 -19.63 -0.87 0.28
CA VAL A 28 -19.06 0.49 0.21
C VAL A 28 -17.83 0.60 1.11
N VAL A 29 -17.92 0.09 2.35
CA VAL A 29 -16.80 0.14 3.32
C VAL A 29 -15.65 -0.75 2.87
N GLU A 30 -15.93 -1.98 2.43
CA GLU A 30 -14.92 -2.92 1.92
C GLU A 30 -14.18 -2.32 0.72
N SER A 31 -14.92 -1.83 -0.29
CA SER A 31 -14.32 -1.21 -1.48
C SER A 31 -13.48 0.02 -1.13
N ALA A 32 -13.96 0.87 -0.23
CA ALA A 32 -13.21 2.04 0.21
C ALA A 32 -11.93 1.65 0.96
N LEU A 33 -11.99 0.62 1.82
CA LEU A 33 -10.82 0.10 2.53
C LEU A 33 -9.80 -0.52 1.58
N GLU A 34 -10.24 -1.32 0.60
CA GLU A 34 -9.35 -1.91 -0.39
C GLU A 34 -8.59 -0.85 -1.19
N GLN A 35 -9.29 0.19 -1.65
CA GLN A 35 -8.67 1.30 -2.38
C GLN A 35 -7.69 2.08 -1.49
N ALA A 36 -8.08 2.38 -0.25
CA ALA A 36 -7.20 3.09 0.70
C ALA A 36 -5.93 2.28 1.00
N ILE A 37 -6.05 0.96 1.17
CA ILE A 37 -4.92 0.06 1.40
C ILE A 37 -4.02 0.01 0.17
N LEU A 38 -4.60 -0.10 -1.03
CA LEU A 38 -3.84 -0.11 -2.28
C LEU A 38 -3.02 1.17 -2.44
N GLU A 39 -3.64 2.32 -2.20
CA GLU A 39 -2.97 3.62 -2.30
C GLU A 39 -1.85 3.77 -1.27
N ALA A 40 -2.11 3.40 0.00
CA ALA A 40 -1.08 3.40 1.04
C ALA A 40 0.10 2.48 0.69
N LYS A 41 -0.15 1.32 0.06
CA LYS A 41 0.91 0.42 -0.41
C LYS A 41 1.72 1.05 -1.56
N ARG A 42 1.06 1.72 -2.51
CA ARG A 42 1.72 2.42 -3.62
C ARG A 42 2.61 3.54 -3.11
N GLU A 43 2.11 4.37 -2.21
CA GLU A 43 2.88 5.46 -1.61
C GLU A 43 4.11 4.92 -0.86
N ARG A 44 3.94 3.84 -0.09
CA ARG A 44 5.05 3.19 0.60
C ARG A 44 6.10 2.66 -0.38
N LEU A 45 5.68 2.06 -1.49
CA LEU A 45 6.60 1.59 -2.53
C LEU A 45 7.33 2.75 -3.19
N ALA A 46 6.62 3.80 -3.61
CA ALA A 46 7.21 4.99 -4.21
C ALA A 46 8.29 5.60 -3.30
N ASN A 47 7.98 5.75 -2.01
CA ASN A 47 8.92 6.28 -1.01
C ASN A 47 10.13 5.37 -0.76
N ALA A 48 9.98 4.05 -0.93
CA ALA A 48 11.10 3.12 -0.83
C ALA A 48 11.99 3.18 -2.08
N THR A 49 11.38 3.25 -3.26
CA THR A 49 12.07 3.38 -4.54
C THR A 49 12.85 4.70 -4.63
N ASP A 50 12.24 5.82 -4.23
CA ASP A 50 12.93 7.12 -4.22
C ASP A 50 14.16 7.09 -3.31
N ARG A 51 14.02 6.50 -2.11
CA ARG A 51 15.15 6.29 -1.19
C ARG A 51 16.24 5.42 -1.80
N LEU A 52 15.87 4.31 -2.46
CA LEU A 52 16.83 3.44 -3.12
C LEU A 52 17.58 4.17 -4.23
N LEU A 53 16.87 4.90 -5.09
CA LEU A 53 17.46 5.65 -6.19
C LEU A 53 18.46 6.70 -5.69
N ARG A 54 18.14 7.43 -4.62
CA ARG A 54 19.08 8.38 -3.98
C ARG A 54 20.32 7.68 -3.43
N LEU A 55 20.17 6.52 -2.80
CA LEU A 55 21.32 5.74 -2.29
C LEU A 55 22.19 5.19 -3.43
N MET A 56 21.63 5.02 -4.61
CA MET A 56 22.31 4.50 -5.79
C MET A 56 22.80 5.59 -6.75
N GLU A 57 22.61 6.87 -6.43
CA GLU A 57 22.91 8.00 -7.32
C GLU A 57 24.37 7.98 -7.82
N ASP A 58 25.30 7.59 -6.95
CA ASP A 58 26.74 7.50 -7.26
C ASP A 58 27.21 6.09 -7.65
N VAL A 59 26.29 5.12 -7.83
CA VAL A 59 26.64 3.73 -8.11
C VAL A 59 26.48 3.42 -9.59
N SER A 60 27.60 3.20 -10.28
CA SER A 60 27.57 2.72 -11.68
C SER A 60 27.16 1.24 -11.74
N PRO A 61 26.43 0.80 -12.80
CA PRO A 61 26.09 -0.60 -13.00
C PRO A 61 27.32 -1.53 -13.01
N GLU A 62 28.43 -1.09 -13.59
CA GLU A 62 29.68 -1.85 -13.67
C GLU A 62 30.30 -2.05 -12.28
N SER A 63 30.30 -0.99 -11.46
CA SER A 63 30.78 -1.06 -10.08
C SER A 63 29.94 -2.01 -9.26
N TRP A 64 28.62 -1.92 -9.36
CA TRP A 64 27.69 -2.82 -8.68
C TRP A 64 27.86 -4.29 -9.09
N VAL A 65 27.95 -4.57 -10.39
CA VAL A 65 28.15 -5.94 -10.89
C VAL A 65 29.49 -6.52 -10.43
N ARG A 66 30.55 -5.72 -10.40
CA ARG A 66 31.86 -6.14 -9.87
C ARG A 66 31.75 -6.53 -8.40
N GLU A 67 31.24 -5.64 -7.55
CA GLU A 67 31.04 -5.86 -6.11
C GLU A 67 30.22 -7.14 -5.83
N VAL A 68 29.10 -7.31 -6.52
CA VAL A 68 28.23 -8.49 -6.36
C VAL A 68 28.95 -9.79 -6.78
N ARG A 69 29.74 -9.76 -7.86
CA ARG A 69 30.52 -10.93 -8.31
C ARG A 69 31.62 -11.30 -7.33
N GLU A 70 32.33 -10.31 -6.80
CA GLU A 70 33.39 -10.50 -5.79
C GLU A 70 32.81 -11.10 -4.51
N TRP A 71 31.70 -10.54 -3.99
CA TRP A 71 31.00 -11.10 -2.84
C TRP A 71 30.51 -12.54 -3.05
N ARG A 72 30.00 -12.87 -4.24
CA ARG A 72 29.55 -14.23 -4.55
C ARG A 72 30.68 -15.24 -4.54
N ASN A 73 31.87 -14.86 -5.00
CA ASN A 73 33.03 -15.74 -5.09
C ASN A 73 33.78 -15.88 -3.75
N LEU A 74 33.49 -15.02 -2.76
CA LEU A 74 34.01 -15.10 -1.39
C LEU A 74 33.25 -16.11 -0.51
N ARG A 75 32.14 -16.67 -1.00
CA ARG A 75 31.25 -17.59 -0.30
C ARG A 75 31.35 -18.99 -0.87
#